data_AF-A0A7W1GJW2-F1
#
_entry.id   AF-A0A7W1GJW2-F1
#
_cell.length_a   1.000
_cell.length_b   1.000
_cell.length_c   1.000
_cell.angle_alpha   90.00
_cell.angle_beta   90.00
_cell.angle_gamma   90.00
#
_symmetry.space_group_name_H-M   'P 1'
#
loop_
_entity.id
_entity.type
_entity.pdbx_description
1 polymer ?
#
loop_
_entity_poly.entity_id
_entity_poly.type
_entity_poly.pdbx_seq_one_letter_code
_entity_poly.pdbx_strand_id
1 'polypeptide(L)' 'MAFESIRLTPRQQEILRRVVQEYVATGQPVGSKSLVERWSLPVSASTVRNELAE' A
#
# COMPACT_ATOMS: atom_id res chain seq x y z
N MET A 1 8.14 13.98 -24.53
CA MET A 1 8.20 12.79 -23.66
C MET A 1 6.89 12.71 -22.91
N ALA A 2 6.02 11.76 -23.26
CA ALA A 2 4.80 11.53 -22.48
C ALA A 2 5.20 10.70 -21.27
N PHE A 3 4.97 11.22 -20.06
CA PHE A 3 4.93 10.38 -18.88
C PHE A 3 3.72 9.48 -19.04
N GLU A 4 3.94 8.18 -19.17
CA GLU A 4 2.87 7.21 -19.04
C GLU A 4 2.32 7.34 -17.62
N SER A 5 1.06 7.78 -17.49
CA SER A 5 0.44 7.92 -16.18
C SER A 5 0.15 6.52 -15.65
N ILE A 6 0.86 6.10 -14.61
CA ILE A 6 0.48 4.89 -13.86
C ILE A 6 -0.91 5.12 -13.27
N ARG A 7 -1.92 4.39 -13.78
CA ARG A 7 -3.26 4.40 -13.19
C ARG A 7 -3.36 3.27 -12.20
N LEU A 8 -3.26 3.62 -10.92
CA LEU A 8 -3.53 2.69 -9.82
C LEU A 8 -5.03 2.42 -9.69
N THR A 9 -5.39 1.17 -9.42
CA THR A 9 -6.76 0.83 -9.01
C THR A 9 -7.11 1.53 -7.69
N PRO A 10 -8.40 1.73 -7.36
CA PRO A 10 -8.79 2.32 -6.07
C PRO A 10 -8.19 1.61 -4.85
N ARG A 11 -8.02 0.28 -4.92
CA ARG A 11 -7.40 -0.50 -3.84
C ARG A 11 -5.90 -0.25 -3.76
N GLN A 12 -5.18 -0.25 -4.88
CA GLN A 12 -3.75 0.11 -4.92
C GLN A 12 -3.51 1.53 -4.38
N GLN A 13 -4.37 2.49 -4.75
CA GLN A 13 -4.29 3.86 -4.23
C GLN A 13 -4.45 3.89 -2.71
N GLU A 14 -5.45 3.19 -2.17
CA GLU A 14 -5.67 3.12 -0.73
C GLU A 14 -4.51 2.46 -0.01
N ILE A 15 -4.02 1.32 -0.51
CA ILE A 15 -2.87 0.61 0.06
C ILE A 15 -1.64 1.52 0.06
N LEU A 16 -1.30 2.14 -1.08
CA LEU A 16 -0.16 3.05 -1.21
C LEU A 16 -0.28 4.23 -0.24
N ARG A 17 -1.47 4.83 -0.12
CA ARG A 17 -1.71 5.92 0.82
C ARG A 17 -1.42 5.50 2.26
N ARG A 18 -1.82 4.29 2.67
CA ARG A 18 -1.53 3.79 4.03
C ARG A 18 -0.05 3.50 4.23
N VAL A 19 0.64 2.94 3.23
CA VAL A 19 2.09 2.72 3.28
C VAL A 19 2.83 4.04 3.48
N VAL A 20 2.50 5.06 2.69
CA VAL A 20 3.13 6.39 2.79
C VAL A 20 2.86 7.01 4.17
N GLN A 21 1.62 6.95 4.65
CA GLN A 21 1.26 7.47 5.98
C GLN A 21 2.06 6.80 7.10
N GLU A 22 2.16 5.47 7.08
CA GLU A 22 2.89 4.72 8.09
C GLU A 22 4.41 4.97 8.02
N TYR A 23 4.97 5.02 6.82
CA TYR A 23 6.40 5.29 6.62
C TYR A 23 6.76 6.70 7.09
N VAL A 24 5.96 7.71 6.74
CA VAL A 24 6.19 9.10 7.19
C VAL A 24 6.07 9.22 8.71
N ALA A 25 5.12 8.51 9.33
CA ALA A 25 4.93 8.56 10.78
C ALA A 25 6.04 7.87 11.57
N THR A 26 6.62 6.79 11.04
CA THR A 26 7.52 5.90 11.79
C THR A 26 8.97 5.95 11.33
N GLY A 27 9.23 6.36 10.08
CA GLY A 27 10.52 6.23 9.42
C GLY A 27 10.97 4.78 9.20
N GLN A 28 10.08 3.79 9.38
CA GLN A 28 10.42 2.37 9.30
C GLN A 28 9.78 1.70 8.07
N PRO A 29 10.43 0.65 7.51
CA PRO A 29 9.81 -0.17 6.47
C PRO A 29 8.45 -0.71 6.90
N VAL A 30 7.48 -0.66 5.99
CA VAL A 30 6.08 -1.01 6.29
C VAL A 30 5.75 -2.39 5.72
N GLY A 31 5.56 -3.36 6.61
CA GLY A 31 5.17 -4.72 6.24
C GLY A 31 3.68 -4.85 5.92
N SER A 32 3.32 -5.72 4.97
CA SER A 32 1.91 -5.92 4.60
C SER A 32 1.04 -6.46 5.75
N LYS A 33 1.60 -7.32 6.59
CA LYS A 33 0.90 -7.85 7.77
C LYS A 33 0.59 -6.73 8.76
N SER A 34 1.59 -5.91 9.09
CA SER A 34 1.39 -4.76 9.98
C SER A 34 0.43 -3.73 9.39
N LEU A 35 0.44 -3.53 8.07
CA LEU A 35 -0.48 -2.60 7.41
C LEU A 35 -1.94 -3.08 7.53
N VAL A 36 -2.20 -4.37 7.28
CA VAL A 36 -3.54 -4.96 7.42
C VAL A 36 -4.03 -4.88 8.86
N GLU A 37 -3.19 -5.24 9.83
CA GLU A 37 -3.54 -5.25 11.25
C GLU A 37 -3.80 -3.84 11.80
N ARG A 38 -2.91 -2.87 11.53
CA ARG A 38 -3.04 -1.49 12.03
C ARG A 38 -4.22 -0.74 11.43
N TRP A 39 -4.48 -0.95 10.13
CA TRP A 39 -5.49 -0.20 9.39
C TRP A 39 -6.79 -0.99 9.14
N SER A 40 -6.92 -2.19 9.72
CA SER A 40 -8.09 -3.07 9.59
C SER A 40 -8.55 -3.24 8.14
N LEU A 41 -7.60 -3.46 7.23
CA LEU A 41 -7.90 -3.57 5.81
C LEU A 41 -8.75 -4.83 5.55
N PRO A 42 -9.78 -4.76 4.68
CA PRO A 42 -10.68 -5.88 4.41
C PRO A 42 -10.07 -6.93 3.46
N VAL A 43 -8.74 -7.04 3.44
CA VAL A 43 -7.98 -7.92 2.55
C VAL A 43 -6.84 -8.58 3.30
N SER A 44 -6.38 -9.72 2.78
CA SER A 44 -5.27 -10.46 3.39
C SER A 44 -3.91 -9.76 3.19
N ALA A 45 -2.96 -10.08 4.06
CA ALA A 45 -1.58 -9.59 3.93
C ALA A 45 -0.89 -10.05 2.64
N SER A 46 -1.28 -11.20 2.05
CA SER A 46 -0.78 -11.65 0.75
C SER A 46 -1.38 -10.83 -0.39
N THR A 47 -2.68 -10.50 -0.34
CA THR A 47 -3.31 -9.58 -1.30
C THR A 47 -2.56 -8.25 -1.32
N VAL A 48 -2.28 -7.66 -0.15
CA VAL A 48 -1.54 -6.38 -0.08
C VAL A 48 -0.13 -6.48 -0.67
N ARG A 49 0.59 -7.60 -0.49
CA ARG A 49 1.91 -7.78 -1.12
C ARG A 49 1.80 -7.83 -2.63
N ASN A 50 0.81 -8.57 -3.14
CA ASN A 50 0.61 -8.70 -4.58
C ASN A 50 0.27 -7.35 -5.21
N GLU A 51 -0.60 -6.57 -4.60
CA GLU A 51 -0.99 -5.23 -5.08
C GLU A 51 0.17 -4.22 -5.08
N LEU A 52 1.16 -4.42 -4.19
CA LEU A 52 2.38 -3.59 -4.13
C LEU A 52 3.50 -4.08 -5.06
N ALA A 53 3.40 -5.31 -5.56
CA ALA A 53 4.41 -5.95 -6.41
C ALA A 53 4.06 -5.88 -7.92
N GLU A 54 2.78 -5.68 -8.24
CA GLU A 54 2.27 -5.38 -9.58
C GLU A 54 2.66 -3.96 -10.03
#